data_AF-A0A6B1IE40-F1
#
_entry.id   AF-A0A6B1IE40-F1
#
_cell.length_a   1.000
_cell.length_b   1.000
_cell.length_c   1.000
_cell.angle_alpha   90.00
_cell.angle_beta   90.00
_cell.angle_gamma   90.00
#
_symmetry.space_group_name_H-M   'P 1'
#
loop_
_entity.id
_entity.type
_entity.pdbx_description
1 polymer ?
#
loop_
_entity_poly.entity_id
_entity_poly.type
_entity_poly.pdbx_seq_one_letter_code
_entity_poly.pdbx_strand_id
1 'polypeptide(L)'
;MTDWERVKLELKEAGYSGFEFDSGDTAVSELSGEWVAGQIAREGALKHENQPRLIRILDAVSGDGGAVDAAPENAPESIRNIATEHGLEVVIISVSTDEARIALCDPPKR
;
A
#
# COMPACT_ATOMS: atom_id res chain seq x y z
N MET A 1 -14.94 -1.66 -14.95
CA MET A 1 -13.55 -1.92 -15.38
C MET A 1 -12.78 -0.71 -14.96
N THR A 2 -11.85 -0.90 -14.03
CA THR A 2 -11.08 0.19 -13.43
C THR A 2 -10.14 0.78 -14.47
N ASP A 3 -10.07 2.11 -14.53
CA ASP A 3 -9.18 2.81 -15.45
C ASP A 3 -7.77 2.88 -14.84
N TRP A 4 -7.05 1.75 -14.91
CA TRP A 4 -5.74 1.61 -14.28
C TRP A 4 -4.71 2.61 -14.81
N GLU A 5 -4.82 3.02 -16.08
CA GLU A 5 -3.95 4.05 -16.66
C GLU A 5 -4.15 5.40 -15.96
N ARG A 6 -5.40 5.78 -15.69
CA ARG A 6 -5.74 6.99 -14.95
C ARG A 6 -5.29 6.92 -13.49
N VAL A 7 -5.52 5.80 -12.80
CA VAL A 7 -5.04 5.59 -11.42
C VAL A 7 -3.51 5.74 -11.35
N LYS A 8 -2.79 5.16 -12.31
CA LYS A 8 -1.32 5.23 -12.39
C LYS A 8 -0.83 6.65 -12.67
N LEU A 9 -1.56 7.42 -13.49
CA LEU A 9 -1.26 8.82 -13.75
C LEU A 9 -1.45 9.67 -12.47
N GLU A 10 -2.57 9.50 -11.77
CA GLU A 10 -2.85 10.25 -10.52
C GLU A 10 -1.86 9.90 -9.41
N LEU A 11 -1.47 8.63 -9.29
CA LEU A 11 -0.40 8.22 -8.37
C LEU A 11 0.92 8.91 -8.73
N LYS A 12 1.27 8.99 -10.01
CA LYS A 12 2.46 9.69 -10.48
C LYS A 12 2.39 11.20 -10.23
N GLU A 13 1.24 11.82 -10.43
CA GLU A 13 1.00 13.25 -10.13
C GLU A 13 1.08 13.54 -8.63
N ALA A 14 0.66 12.61 -7.79
CA ALA A 14 0.82 12.65 -6.34
C ALA A 14 2.27 12.39 -5.87
N GLY A 15 3.20 12.12 -6.79
CA GLY A 15 4.62 11.88 -6.50
C GLY A 15 5.01 10.40 -6.38
N TYR A 16 4.07 9.48 -6.57
CA TYR A 16 4.29 8.05 -6.49
C TYR A 16 4.52 7.44 -7.88
N SER A 17 5.73 7.62 -8.41
CA SER A 17 6.11 7.14 -9.75
C SER A 17 6.46 5.65 -9.83
N GLY A 18 6.62 4.97 -8.69
CA GLY A 18 7.01 3.57 -8.58
C GLY A 18 5.88 2.55 -8.68
N PHE A 19 4.66 2.98 -9.03
CA PHE A 19 3.51 2.10 -9.15
C PHE A 19 3.45 1.45 -10.53
N GLU A 20 3.30 0.13 -10.56
CA GLU A 20 3.21 -0.71 -11.75
C GLU A 20 1.90 -1.50 -11.74
N PHE A 21 1.34 -1.69 -12.94
CA PHE A 21 0.16 -2.53 -13.09
C PHE A 21 0.60 -3.99 -13.05
N ASP A 22 -0.11 -4.79 -12.27
CA ASP A 22 0.14 -6.20 -12.07
C ASP A 22 -1.20 -6.94 -12.03
N SER A 23 -1.20 -8.21 -12.43
CA SER A 23 -2.42 -8.99 -12.49
C SER A 23 -2.11 -10.47 -12.35
N GLY A 24 -3.02 -11.19 -11.68
CA GLY A 24 -2.84 -12.60 -11.39
C GLY A 24 -3.59 -13.05 -10.14
N ASP A 25 -3.07 -14.12 -9.55
CA ASP A 25 -3.53 -14.66 -8.28
C ASP A 25 -2.34 -14.61 -7.32
N THR A 26 -2.49 -13.85 -6.22
CA THR A 26 -1.41 -13.71 -5.24
C THR A 26 -1.73 -14.49 -3.97
N ALA A 27 -0.70 -14.72 -3.15
CA ALA A 27 -0.88 -15.27 -1.80
C ALA A 27 -1.67 -14.33 -0.88
N VAL A 28 -1.91 -13.08 -1.28
CA VAL A 28 -2.75 -12.10 -0.58
C VAL A 28 -4.16 -12.22 -1.13
N SER A 29 -5.08 -12.76 -0.33
CA SER A 29 -6.46 -13.01 -0.77
C SER A 29 -7.23 -11.76 -1.20
N GLU A 30 -6.75 -10.58 -0.81
CA GLU A 30 -7.28 -9.27 -1.21
C GLU A 30 -6.81 -8.84 -2.61
N LEU A 31 -5.72 -9.40 -3.11
CA LEU A 31 -5.16 -9.13 -4.45
C LEU A 31 -5.43 -10.32 -5.37
N SER A 32 -6.63 -10.31 -5.96
CA SER A 32 -7.06 -11.29 -6.96
C SER A 32 -7.61 -10.55 -8.18
N GLY A 33 -7.04 -10.81 -9.35
CA GLY A 33 -7.43 -10.15 -10.61
C GLY A 33 -6.42 -9.11 -11.06
N GLU A 34 -6.78 -7.83 -11.02
CA GLU A 34 -5.99 -6.71 -11.51
C GLU A 34 -5.71 -5.73 -10.36
N TRP A 35 -4.48 -5.24 -10.26
CA TRP A 35 -4.09 -4.23 -9.27
C TRP A 35 -2.93 -3.39 -9.75
N VAL A 36 -2.68 -2.27 -9.08
CA VAL A 36 -1.50 -1.44 -9.29
C VAL A 36 -0.68 -1.43 -8.00
N ALA A 37 0.53 -1.98 -8.05
CA ALA A 37 1.42 -2.10 -6.90
C ALA A 37 2.67 -1.23 -7.07
N GLY A 38 3.08 -0.54 -6.02
CA GLY A 38 4.25 0.31 -6.02
C GLY A 38 4.97 0.32 -4.68
N GLN A 39 6.26 0.60 -4.74
CA GLN A 39 7.07 0.89 -3.56
C GLN A 39 7.02 2.38 -3.26
N ILE A 40 6.73 2.71 -2.01
CA ILE A 40 6.73 4.07 -1.49
C ILE A 40 7.66 4.15 -0.28
N ALA A 41 8.24 5.32 -0.04
CA ALA A 41 8.91 5.57 1.22
C ALA A 41 7.91 5.48 2.38
N ARG A 42 8.35 5.05 3.57
CA ARG A 42 7.54 5.08 4.78
C ARG A 42 7.24 6.53 5.17
N GLU A 43 6.08 7.02 4.75
CA GLU A 43 5.61 8.38 5.03
C GLU A 43 4.26 8.39 5.77
N GLY A 44 3.95 9.50 6.43
CA GLY A 44 2.72 9.62 7.22
C GLY A 44 2.62 8.60 8.35
N ALA A 45 1.51 7.85 8.40
CA ALA A 45 1.26 6.85 9.43
C ALA A 45 2.18 5.62 9.34
N LEU A 46 2.84 5.39 8.20
CA LEU A 46 3.81 4.29 8.02
C LEU A 46 5.18 4.57 8.64
N LYS A 47 5.44 5.80 9.10
CA LYS A 47 6.69 6.11 9.81
C LYS A 47 6.75 5.33 11.12
N HIS A 48 7.90 4.74 11.41
CA HIS A 48 8.17 4.06 12.68
C HIS A 48 7.76 4.92 13.89
N GLU A 49 7.98 6.24 13.83
CA GLU A 49 7.62 7.19 14.88
C GLU A 49 6.12 7.42 15.08
N ASN A 50 5.28 7.04 14.11
CA ASN A 50 3.81 7.15 14.17
C ASN A 50 3.15 5.80 14.44
N GLN A 51 3.91 4.70 14.40
CA GLN A 51 3.41 3.36 14.68
C GLN A 51 3.14 3.14 16.18
N PRO A 52 2.21 2.24 16.54
CA PRO A 52 1.94 1.89 17.94
C PRO A 52 3.21 1.41 18.64
N ARG A 53 3.38 1.75 19.93
CA ARG A 53 4.61 1.42 20.69
C ARG A 53 4.97 -0.07 20.66
N LEU A 54 3.98 -0.96 20.65
CA LEU A 54 4.18 -2.42 20.55
C LEU A 54 4.85 -2.81 19.22
N ILE A 55 4.44 -2.17 18.13
CA ILE A 55 4.96 -2.38 16.79
C ILE A 55 6.40 -1.84 16.68
N ARG A 56 6.71 -0.69 17.29
CA ARG A 56 8.09 -0.17 17.39
C ARG A 56 9.05 -1.09 18.14
N ILE A 57 8.57 -1.74 19.20
CA ILE A 57 9.39 -2.68 19.99
C ILE A 57 9.66 -3.97 19.19
N LEU A 58 8.69 -4.43 18.41
CA LEU A 58 8.84 -5.58 17.51
C LEU A 58 9.77 -5.28 16.33
N ASP A 59 9.68 -4.07 15.77
CA ASP A 59 10.52 -3.55 14.69
C ASP A 59 12.01 -3.48 15.11
N ALA A 60 12.30 -3.19 16.39
CA ALA A 60 13.65 -3.20 16.95
C ALA A 60 14.24 -4.60 17.20
N VAL A 61 13.41 -5.65 17.23
CA VAL A 61 13.85 -7.04 17.50
C VAL A 61 14.01 -7.86 16.21
N SER A 62 13.24 -7.52 15.17
CA SER A 62 13.25 -8.22 13.88
C SER A 62 14.22 -7.52 12.93
N GLY A 63 15.51 -7.86 13.05
CA GLY A 63 16.60 -7.29 12.23
C GLY A 63 16.53 -7.53 10.71
N ASP A 64 15.42 -8.03 10.16
CA ASP A 64 15.26 -8.36 8.73
C ASP A 64 13.94 -7.85 8.12
N GLY A 65 13.03 -7.29 8.90
CA GLY A 65 11.72 -6.88 8.38
C GLY A 65 10.94 -6.10 9.43
N GLY A 66 10.98 -4.78 9.30
CA GLY A 66 10.37 -3.88 10.26
C GLY A 66 8.86 -4.11 10.40
N ALA A 67 8.41 -4.53 11.58
CA ALA A 67 6.99 -4.66 11.88
C ALA A 67 6.33 -3.28 11.80
N VAL A 68 5.35 -3.12 10.91
CA VAL A 68 4.45 -1.97 10.89
C VAL A 68 3.01 -2.44 10.76
N ASP A 69 2.09 -1.62 11.23
CA ASP A 69 0.66 -1.81 11.06
C ASP A 69 0.30 -1.63 9.57
N ALA A 70 0.11 -2.75 8.90
CA ALA A 70 -0.23 -2.85 7.49
C ALA A 70 -1.73 -2.62 7.21
N ALA A 71 -2.49 -2.05 8.16
CA ALA A 71 -3.88 -1.70 7.92
C ALA A 71 -4.00 -0.64 6.80
N PRO A 72 -5.03 -0.75 5.93
CA PRO A 72 -5.26 0.16 4.80
C PRO A 72 -5.38 1.63 5.22
N GLU A 73 -5.82 1.88 6.46
CA GLU A 73 -5.95 3.23 7.03
C GLU A 73 -4.60 3.94 7.22
N ASN A 74 -3.51 3.19 7.35
CA ASN A 74 -2.16 3.73 7.53
C ASN A 74 -1.49 4.12 6.22
N ALA A 75 -2.07 3.74 5.06
CA ALA A 75 -1.56 4.19 3.78
C ALA A 75 -1.61 5.73 3.67
N PRO A 76 -0.72 6.35 2.87
CA PRO A 76 -0.72 7.79 2.67
C PRO A 76 -2.09 8.31 2.25
N GLU A 77 -2.49 9.46 2.79
CA GLU A 77 -3.81 10.05 2.55
C GLU A 77 -4.09 10.24 1.06
N SER A 78 -3.10 10.68 0.27
CA SER A 78 -3.22 10.79 -1.19
C SER A 78 -3.56 9.46 -1.87
N ILE A 79 -2.93 8.35 -1.44
CA ILE A 79 -3.21 7.02 -1.99
C ILE A 79 -4.61 6.56 -1.60
N ARG A 80 -5.01 6.81 -0.35
CA ARG A 80 -6.35 6.47 0.15
C ARG A 80 -7.45 7.28 -0.57
N ASN A 81 -7.20 8.55 -0.84
CA ASN A 81 -8.11 9.40 -1.60
C ASN A 81 -8.27 8.91 -3.03
N ILE A 82 -7.16 8.65 -3.74
CA ILE A 82 -7.19 8.08 -5.10
C ILE A 82 -7.94 6.75 -5.10
N ALA A 83 -7.64 5.84 -4.16
CA ALA A 83 -8.34 4.57 -4.06
C ALA A 83 -9.85 4.79 -3.84
N THR A 84 -10.25 5.68 -2.93
CA THR A 84 -11.66 6.00 -2.66
C THR A 84 -12.36 6.60 -3.88
N GLU A 85 -11.72 7.51 -4.61
CA GLU A 85 -12.27 8.15 -5.81
C GLU A 85 -12.54 7.15 -6.94
N HIS A 86 -11.70 6.12 -7.05
CA HIS A 86 -11.86 5.04 -8.03
C HIS A 86 -12.62 3.83 -7.50
N GLY A 87 -13.06 3.85 -6.24
CA GLY A 87 -13.77 2.73 -5.61
C GLY A 87 -12.89 1.50 -5.36
N LEU A 88 -11.58 1.70 -5.20
CA LEU A 88 -10.55 0.69 -4.97
C LEU A 88 -10.24 0.51 -3.48
N GLU A 89 -9.74 -0.68 -3.13
CA GLU A 89 -9.14 -0.96 -1.83
C GLU A 89 -7.62 -0.77 -1.88
N VAL A 90 -7.06 -0.37 -0.74
CA VAL A 90 -5.61 -0.23 -0.56
C VAL A 90 -5.11 -1.41 0.25
N VAL A 91 -4.10 -2.10 -0.24
CA VAL A 91 -3.52 -3.28 0.43
C VAL A 91 -2.03 -3.03 0.63
N ILE A 92 -1.55 -3.11 1.86
CA ILE A 92 -0.12 -3.02 2.15
C ILE A 92 0.47 -4.44 2.05
N ILE A 93 1.18 -4.72 0.95
CA ILE A 93 1.71 -6.04 0.62
C ILE A 93 2.88 -6.41 1.54
N SER A 94 3.83 -5.49 1.70
CA SER A 94 5.05 -5.73 2.47
C SER A 94 5.66 -4.42 2.93
N VAL A 95 6.44 -4.50 3.99
CA VAL A 95 6.97 -3.32 4.68
C VAL A 95 8.40 -3.62 5.14
N SER A 96 9.33 -2.79 4.68
CA SER A 96 10.77 -2.85 4.94
C SER A 96 11.18 -1.60 5.70
N THR A 97 12.36 -1.58 6.34
CA THR A 97 12.79 -0.50 7.26
C THR A 97 12.52 0.93 6.78
N ASP A 98 12.74 1.22 5.50
CA ASP A 98 12.55 2.56 4.92
C ASP A 98 11.37 2.66 3.93
N GLU A 99 10.84 1.52 3.48
CA GLU A 99 9.91 1.45 2.35
C GLU A 99 8.68 0.57 2.65
N ALA A 100 7.56 0.87 2.02
CA ALA A 100 6.35 0.07 2.04
C ALA A 100 5.92 -0.23 0.61
N ARG A 101 5.56 -1.48 0.34
CA ARG A 101 4.94 -1.90 -0.91
C ARG A 101 3.43 -1.88 -0.73
N ILE A 102 2.75 -1.04 -1.50
CA ILE A 102 1.31 -0.85 -1.46
C ILE A 102 0.73 -1.26 -2.81
N ALA A 103 -0.44 -1.89 -2.79
CA ALA A 103 -1.26 -2.14 -3.95
C ALA A 103 -2.62 -1.48 -3.83
N LEU A 104 -3.17 -1.06 -4.97
CA LEU A 104 -4.56 -0.66 -5.13
C LEU A 104 -5.25 -1.72 -5.98
N CYS A 105 -6.32 -2.30 -5.48
CA CYS A 105 -7.07 -3.37 -6.16
C CYS A 105 -8.57 -3.10 -6.14
N ASP A 106 -9.30 -3.73 -7.05
CA ASP A 106 -10.76 -3.75 -6.96
C ASP A 106 -11.19 -4.46 -5.66
N PRO A 107 -12.21 -3.94 -4.95
CA PRO A 107 -12.73 -4.60 -3.77
C PRO A 107 -13.32 -5.98 -4.15
N PRO A 108 -13.21 -6.99 -3.29
CA PRO A 108 -13.76 -8.31 -3.57
C PRO A 108 -15.27 -8.17 -3.80
N LYS A 109 -15.77 -8.87 -4.84
CA LYS A 109 -17.23 -8.98 -5.07
C LYS A 109 -17.86 -9.65 -3.85
N ARG A 110 -18.45 -8.85 -2.96
CA ARG A 110 -19.29 -9.31 -1.85
C ARG A 110 -20.54 -10.00 -2.35
#